data_AF-A0A944VAE8-F1
#
_entry.id   AF-A0A944VAE8-F1
#
_cell.length_a   1.000
_cell.length_b   1.000
_cell.length_c   1.000
_cell.angle_alpha   90.00
_cell.angle_beta   90.00
_cell.angle_gamma   90.00
#
_symmetry.space_group_name_H-M   'P 1'
#
loop_
_entity.id
_entity.type
_entity.pdbx_description
1 polymer ?
#
loop_
_entity_poly.entity_id
_entity_poly.type
_entity_poly.pdbx_seq_one_letter_code
_entity_poly.pdbx_strand_id
1 'polypeptide(L)' 'MEKINKAVLAYSGGLDTSIILKWLQDKYHCEVVTFTADIGQGEELEPAREKARILGVKEIFIEDLREEFARDYIFPMF' A
#
# COMPACT_ATOMS: atom_id res chain seq x y z
N MET A 1 -7.37 16.85 -19.96
CA MET A 1 -7.32 16.02 -18.74
C MET A 1 -6.11 16.46 -17.95
N GLU A 2 -6.26 16.68 -16.64
CA GLU A 2 -5.12 17.02 -15.78
C GLU A 2 -4.12 15.86 -15.72
N LYS A 3 -2.83 16.19 -15.69
CA LYS A 3 -1.75 15.21 -15.59
C LYS A 3 -1.68 14.72 -14.14
N ILE A 4 -1.84 13.42 -13.94
CA ILE A 4 -1.63 12.79 -12.64
C ILE A 4 -0.13 12.79 -12.35
N ASN A 5 0.30 13.50 -11.31
CA ASN A 5 1.72 13.61 -10.95
C ASN A 5 2.13 12.63 -9.85
N LYS A 6 1.20 12.27 -8.95
CA LYS A 6 1.46 11.40 -7.80
C LYS A 6 0.21 10.59 -7.45
N ALA A 7 0.39 9.33 -7.05
CA ALA A 7 -0.68 8.45 -6.59
C ALA A 7 -0.26 7.68 -5.33
N VAL A 8 -1.19 7.52 -4.39
CA VAL A 8 -1.03 6.60 -3.25
C VAL A 8 -1.75 5.30 -3.60
N LEU A 9 -1.02 4.19 -3.52
CA LEU A 9 -1.53 2.84 -3.77
C LEU A 9 -1.64 2.08 -2.46
N ALA A 10 -2.85 1.65 -2.11
CA ALA A 10 -3.04 0.60 -1.12
C ALA A 10 -2.39 -0.69 -1.63
N TYR A 11 -1.31 -1.10 -0.98
CA TYR A 11 -0.41 -2.11 -1.48
C TYR A 11 -0.28 -3.26 -0.48
N SER A 12 -0.70 -4.46 -0.90
CA SER A 12 -0.64 -5.66 -0.06
C SER A 12 0.63 -6.49 -0.27
N GLY A 13 1.45 -6.17 -1.27
CA GLY A 13 2.57 -7.04 -1.67
C GLY A 13 2.16 -8.26 -2.51
N GLY A 14 0.87 -8.43 -2.80
CA GLY A 14 0.34 -9.46 -3.69
C GLY A 14 0.74 -9.25 -5.15
N LEU A 15 0.48 -10.27 -5.99
CA LEU A 15 0.75 -10.20 -7.43
C LEU A 15 -0.02 -9.06 -8.09
N ASP A 16 -1.32 -8.96 -7.81
CA ASP A 16 -2.21 -7.98 -8.45
C ASP A 16 -1.79 -6.54 -8.15
N THR A 17 -1.56 -6.22 -6.87
CA THR A 17 -1.13 -4.87 -6.47
C THR A 17 0.28 -4.55 -6.98
N SER A 18 1.14 -5.55 -7.19
CA SER A 18 2.47 -5.35 -7.80
C SER A 18 2.38 -5.03 -9.29
N ILE A 19 1.47 -5.68 -10.01
CA ILE A 19 1.19 -5.36 -11.42
C ILE A 19 0.57 -3.95 -11.52
N ILE A 20 -0.37 -3.61 -10.65
CA ILE A 20 -1.00 -2.27 -10.62
C ILE A 20 0.05 -1.18 -10.36
N LEU A 21 0.96 -1.39 -9.41
CA LEU A 21 2.05 -0.47 -9.12
C LEU A 21 2.88 -0.18 -10.37
N LYS A 22 3.31 -1.22 -11.08
CA LYS A 22 4.07 -1.08 -12.32
C LYS A 22 3.25 -0.39 -13.42
N TRP A 23 1.98 -0.77 -13.54
CA TRP A 23 1.07 -0.17 -14.51
C TRP A 23 0.84 1.31 -14.25
N LEU A 24 0.72 1.76 -13.00
CA LEU A 24 0.60 3.19 -12.66
C LEU A 24 1.84 3.98 -13.09
N GLN A 25 3.04 3.45 -12.80
CA GLN A 25 4.31 4.05 -13.23
C GLN A 25 4.40 4.16 -14.76
N ASP A 26 4.01 3.11 -15.48
CA ASP A 26 4.17 3.06 -16.94
C ASP A 26 3.07 3.81 -17.68
N LYS A 27 1.82 3.78 -17.18
CA LYS A 27 0.66 4.40 -17.85
C LYS A 27 0.55 5.89 -17.58
N TYR A 28 0.82 6.30 -16.35
CA TYR A 28 0.66 7.70 -15.92
C TYR A 28 1.98 8.43 -15.77
N HIS A 29 3.12 7.72 -15.78
CA HIS A 29 4.45 8.31 -15.55
C HIS A 29 4.47 9.19 -14.30
N CYS A 30 3.74 8.74 -13.27
CA CYS A 30 3.57 9.44 -12.01
C CYS A 30 4.41 8.79 -10.91
N GLU A 31 4.67 9.55 -9.85
CA GLU A 31 5.23 9.00 -8.62
C GLU A 31 4.17 8.13 -7.93
N VAL A 32 4.55 6.91 -7.55
CA VAL A 32 3.68 6.02 -6.78
C VAL A 32 4.25 5.90 -5.37
N VAL A 33 3.39 6.15 -4.39
CA VAL A 33 3.62 5.93 -2.96
C VAL A 33 2.84 4.67 -2.58
N THR A 34 3.45 3.75 -1.83
CA THR A 34 2.73 2.56 -1.33
C THR A 34 2.35 2.73 0.12
N PHE A 35 1.11 2.36 0.44
CA PHE A 35 0.59 2.32 1.80
C PHE A 35 0.12 0.91 2.13
N THR A 36 0.65 0.32 3.19
CA THR A 36 0.28 -1.00 3.70
C THR A 36 -0.20 -0.83 5.15
N ALA A 37 -1.41 -1.26 5.43
CA ALA A 37 -1.96 -1.27 6.79
C ALA A 37 -1.85 -2.66 7.40
N ASP A 38 -1.18 -2.76 8.55
CA ASP A 38 -1.27 -3.91 9.44
C ASP A 38 -2.55 -3.80 10.27
N ILE A 39 -3.52 -4.64 9.94
CA ILE A 39 -4.77 -4.81 10.68
C ILE A 39 -4.87 -6.23 11.25
N GLY A 40 -3.72 -6.91 11.40
CA GLY A 40 -3.62 -8.26 11.95
C GLY A 40 -3.29 -9.33 10.93
N GLN A 41 -2.76 -8.98 9.74
CA GLN A 41 -2.39 -9.96 8.72
C GLN A 41 -1.09 -10.73 9.05
N GLY A 42 -0.23 -10.21 9.92
CA GLY A 42 0.98 -10.91 10.38
C GLY A 42 2.19 -10.75 9.46
N GLU A 43 2.84 -11.86 9.08
CA GLU A 43 4.18 -11.90 8.44
C GLU A 43 4.25 -11.33 7.00
N GLU A 44 3.13 -10.90 6.42
CA GLU A 44 3.06 -10.45 5.02
C GLU A 44 3.64 -9.03 4.77
N LEU A 45 3.93 -8.26 5.82
CA LEU A 45 4.30 -6.85 5.73
C LEU A 45 5.72 -6.59 5.21
N GLU A 46 6.71 -7.30 5.74
CA GLU A 46 8.11 -7.14 5.30
C GLU A 46 8.33 -7.60 3.85
N PRO A 47 7.74 -8.71 3.38
CA PRO A 47 7.75 -9.06 1.96
C PRO A 47 7.13 -7.98 1.06
N ALA A 48 6.08 -7.29 1.51
CA ALA A 48 5.49 -6.17 0.76
C ALA A 48 6.47 -5.00 0.65
N ARG A 49 7.15 -4.63 1.74
CA ARG A 49 8.18 -3.58 1.72
C ARG A 49 9.26 -3.86 0.69
N GLU A 50 9.82 -5.07 0.71
CA GLU A 50 10.94 -5.42 -0.18
C GLU A 50 10.50 -5.43 -1.64
N LYS A 51 9.30 -5.95 -1.95
CA LYS A 51 8.75 -5.90 -3.31
C LYS A 51 8.55 -4.47 -3.81
N ALA A 52 7.98 -3.58 -2.99
CA ALA A 52 7.81 -2.18 -3.35
C ALA A 52 9.15 -1.49 -3.63
N ARG A 53 10.18 -1.79 -2.83
CA ARG A 53 11.55 -1.29 -3.01
C ARG A 53 12.16 -1.77 -4.33
N ILE A 54 12.03 -3.06 -4.66
CA ILE A 54 12.50 -3.64 -5.93
C ILE A 54 11.79 -2.99 -7.13
N LEU A 55 10.52 -2.64 -6.99
CA LEU A 55 9.72 -1.96 -8.01
C LEU A 55 9.97 -0.44 -8.10
N GLY A 56 10.97 0.07 -7.38
CA GLY A 56 11.44 1.45 -7.50
C GLY A 56 10.58 2.49 -6.77
N VAL A 57 9.76 2.07 -5.81
CA VAL A 57 9.01 2.99 -4.95
C VAL A 57 9.97 3.68 -3.96
N LYS A 58 9.87 5.00 -3.87
CA LYS A 58 10.69 5.80 -2.94
C LYS A 58 10.04 5.96 -1.57
N GLU A 59 8.73 6.05 -1.53
CA GLU A 59 7.95 6.28 -0.32
C GLU A 59 7.07 5.06 -0.04
N ILE A 60 7.43 4.32 1.00
CA ILE A 60 6.77 3.08 1.41
C ILE A 60 6.33 3.26 2.87
N PHE A 61 5.02 3.34 3.08
CA PHE A 61 4.40 3.46 4.39
C PHE A 61 3.84 2.12 4.84
N ILE A 62 4.22 1.70 6.03
CA ILE A 62 3.67 0.50 6.68
C ILE A 62 3.22 0.94 8.07
N GLU A 63 1.92 0.96 8.29
CA GLU A 63 1.31 1.47 9.51
C GLU A 63 0.65 0.34 10.31
N ASP A 64 0.93 0.29 11.61
CA ASP A 64 0.24 -0.60 12.55
C ASP A 64 -1.09 0.04 12.96
N LEU A 65 -2.18 -0.48 12.39
CA LEU A 65 -3.55 0.00 12.62
C LEU A 65 -4.38 -1.01 13.43
N ARG A 66 -3.77 -2.02 14.04
CA ARG A 66 -4.51 -3.09 14.75
C ARG A 66 -5.36 -2.53 15.89
N GLU A 67 -4.78 -1.65 16.71
CA GLU A 67 -5.47 -1.02 17.84
C GLU A 67 -6.58 -0.08 17.38
N GLU A 68 -6.33 0.75 16.35
CA GLU A 68 -7.33 1.65 15.78
C GLU A 68 -8.48 0.85 15.16
N PHE A 69 -8.17 -0.19 14.40
CA PHE A 69 -9.15 -1.06 13.78
C PHE A 69 -10.02 -1.75 14.83
N ALA A 70 -9.42 -2.26 15.92
CA ALA A 70 -10.18 -2.90 17.00
C ALA A 70 -11.08 -1.90 17.74
N ARG A 71 -10.51 -0.80 18.22
CA ARG A 71 -11.20 0.18 19.06
C ARG A 71 -12.30 0.94 18.32
N ASP A 72 -12.02 1.37 17.08
CA ASP A 72 -12.87 2.35 16.39
C ASP A 72 -13.78 1.69 15.33
N TYR A 73 -13.55 0.41 14.98
CA TYR A 73 -14.35 -0.30 13.98
C TYR A 73 -14.93 -1.62 14.51
N ILE A 74 -14.13 -2.48 15.18
CA ILE A 74 -14.64 -3.77 15.70
C ILE A 74 -15.55 -3.58 16.91
N PHE A 75 -15.13 -2.84 17.94
CA PHE A 75 -15.96 -2.64 19.14
C PHE A 75 -17.25 -1.85 18.86
N PRO A 76 -17.25 -0.78 18.04
CA PRO A 76 -18.47 -0.01 17.76
C PRO A 76 -19.45 -0.73 16.81
N MET A 77 -19.07 -1.87 16.23
CA MET A 77 -19.96 -2.67 15.40
C MET A 77 -21.11 -3.29 16.21
N PHE A 78 -20.94 -3.44 17.53
CA PHE A 78 -21.91 -4.02 18.46
C PHE A 78 -22.56 -2.95 19.35
#